data_AF-A0A7S2VHR0-F1
#
_entry.id   AF-A0A7S2VHR0-F1
#
_cell.length_a   1.000
_cell.length_b   1.000
_cell.length_c   1.000
_cell.angle_alpha   90.00
_cell.angle_beta   90.00
_cell.angle_gamma   90.00
#
_symmetry.space_group_name_H-M   'P 1'
#
loop_
_entity.id
_entity.type
_entity.pdbx_description
1 polymer ?
#
loop_
_entity_poly.entity_id
_entity_poly.type
_entity_poly.pdbx_seq_one_letter_code
_entity_poly.pdbx_strand_id
1 'polypeptide(L)'
;MTMHKMMIRSLLRQQHQSTPQLSSSIRSISTTPTLHQAMPAPKTSSEEPKTAQKKVIKTKEKSGSASKMAAKEAKTNRLVDLMTKAYDAPITPPPKVSDEEMAIRAMIGRNYVIGSFKRHNENNHDLAVKIRMKKHAMKLLPKEGEIGDTPIEGEKNTVYGKWRKAAFKVNGNWGPPDSRPIPLLTPPIEGFDASLYMDAEDES
;
A
#
# COMPACT_ATOMS: atom_id res chain seq x y z
N MET A 1 -37.98 66.89 -3.62
CA MET A 1 -38.37 65.77 -2.73
C MET A 1 -39.21 64.81 -3.57
N THR A 2 -38.93 63.53 -3.82
CA THR A 2 -37.87 62.60 -3.38
C THR A 2 -37.84 61.48 -4.44
N MET A 3 -36.67 60.86 -4.61
CA MET A 3 -36.24 60.10 -5.77
C MET A 3 -36.95 58.77 -6.05
N HIS A 4 -36.93 58.43 -7.35
CA HIS A 4 -37.10 57.10 -7.95
C HIS A 4 -36.46 55.96 -7.14
N LYS A 5 -37.28 54.96 -6.79
CA LYS A 5 -36.85 53.68 -6.23
C LYS A 5 -36.38 52.78 -7.38
N MET A 6 -35.07 52.73 -7.62
CA MET A 6 -34.42 51.73 -8.47
C MET A 6 -34.55 50.35 -7.82
N MET A 7 -35.29 49.43 -8.45
CA MET A 7 -35.14 47.98 -8.24
C MET A 7 -34.05 47.46 -9.18
N ILE A 8 -32.80 47.43 -8.71
CA ILE A 8 -31.72 46.68 -9.36
C ILE A 8 -31.85 45.22 -8.90
N ARG A 9 -32.40 44.38 -9.76
CA ARG A 9 -32.33 42.91 -9.65
C ARG A 9 -30.89 42.48 -9.90
N SER A 10 -30.12 42.19 -8.85
CA SER A 10 -28.81 41.55 -8.99
C SER A 10 -28.99 40.04 -9.21
N LEU A 11 -28.98 39.63 -10.48
CA LEU A 11 -28.73 38.24 -10.87
C LEU A 11 -27.24 37.93 -10.67
N LEU A 12 -26.87 37.52 -9.45
CA LEU A 12 -25.55 36.96 -9.19
C LEU A 12 -25.54 35.49 -9.61
N ARG A 13 -25.16 35.29 -10.87
CA ARG A 13 -24.90 34.00 -11.51
C ARG A 13 -23.60 33.41 -10.94
N GLN A 14 -23.70 32.61 -9.87
CA GLN A 14 -22.61 31.74 -9.44
C GLN A 14 -22.51 30.56 -10.43
N GLN A 15 -21.66 30.72 -11.45
CA GLN A 15 -21.13 29.56 -12.17
C GLN A 15 -20.07 28.89 -11.28
N HIS A 16 -20.47 27.83 -10.58
CA HIS A 16 -19.53 26.84 -10.10
C HIS A 16 -18.94 26.12 -11.31
N GLN A 17 -17.71 26.47 -11.68
CA GLN A 17 -16.90 25.64 -12.57
C GLN A 17 -16.41 24.44 -11.77
N SER A 18 -16.90 23.27 -12.16
CA SER A 18 -16.40 21.98 -11.73
C SER A 18 -14.93 21.84 -12.15
N THR A 19 -14.06 21.68 -11.17
CA THR A 19 -12.68 21.25 -11.41
C THR A 19 -12.71 19.78 -11.89
N PRO A 20 -11.93 19.42 -12.93
CA PRO A 20 -11.80 18.02 -13.32
C PRO A 20 -11.06 17.27 -12.22
N GLN A 21 -11.73 16.33 -11.56
CA GLN A 21 -11.10 15.37 -10.67
C GLN A 21 -10.17 14.49 -11.52
N LEU A 22 -8.87 14.75 -11.42
CA LEU A 22 -7.86 13.76 -11.77
C LEU A 22 -7.99 12.61 -10.77
N SER A 23 -8.58 11.51 -11.23
CA SER A 23 -8.64 10.21 -10.56
C SER A 23 -7.23 9.62 -10.46
N SER A 24 -6.39 10.24 -9.64
CA SER A 24 -5.21 9.56 -9.13
C SER A 24 -5.71 8.48 -8.17
N SER A 25 -5.56 7.23 -8.59
CA SER A 25 -5.69 6.04 -7.74
C SER A 25 -4.57 6.10 -6.69
N ILE A 26 -4.77 6.94 -5.67
CA ILE A 26 -3.98 6.90 -4.46
C ILE A 26 -4.44 5.63 -3.76
N ARG A 27 -3.60 4.60 -3.78
CA ARG A 27 -3.73 3.45 -2.88
C ARG A 27 -3.60 4.01 -1.47
N SER A 28 -4.74 4.39 -0.90
CA SER A 28 -4.86 4.75 0.50
C SER A 28 -4.64 3.47 1.29
N ILE A 29 -3.39 3.19 1.67
CA ILE A 29 -3.08 2.23 2.72
C ILE A 29 -3.53 2.89 4.03
N SER A 30 -4.83 2.80 4.29
CA SER A 30 -5.41 3.14 5.57
C SER A 30 -4.87 2.14 6.58
N THR A 31 -3.90 2.56 7.40
CA THR A 31 -3.42 1.81 8.56
C THR A 31 -4.35 1.97 9.77
N THR A 32 -5.64 2.20 9.52
CA THR A 32 -6.67 2.12 10.56
C THR A 32 -6.90 0.65 10.87
N PRO A 33 -6.73 0.17 12.12
CA PRO A 33 -7.14 -1.17 12.47
C PRO A 33 -8.66 -1.26 12.36
N THR A 34 -9.15 -1.98 11.35
CA THR A 34 -10.55 -2.35 11.22
C THR A 34 -10.89 -3.26 12.40
N LEU A 35 -11.69 -2.75 13.34
CA LEU A 35 -12.24 -3.53 14.44
C LEU A 35 -13.25 -4.52 13.84
N HIS A 36 -12.80 -5.74 13.50
CA HIS A 36 -13.69 -6.79 13.04
C HIS A 36 -14.60 -7.22 14.19
N GLN A 37 -15.83 -6.72 14.15
CA GLN A 37 -16.94 -7.15 15.01
C GLN A 37 -17.34 -8.56 14.58
N ALA A 38 -17.18 -9.54 15.48
CA ALA A 38 -17.51 -10.93 15.24
C ALA A 38 -19.03 -11.11 15.05
N MET A 39 -19.44 -11.63 13.90
CA MET A 39 -20.81 -12.12 13.68
C MET A 39 -20.84 -13.66 13.81
N PRO A 40 -21.85 -14.25 14.47
CA PRO A 40 -21.98 -15.70 14.62
C PRO A 40 -22.53 -16.35 13.34
N ALA A 41 -21.93 -17.48 12.94
CA ALA A 41 -22.34 -18.28 11.80
C ALA A 41 -23.60 -19.14 12.06
N PRO A 42 -24.47 -19.37 11.06
CA PRO A 42 -25.66 -20.21 11.19
C PRO A 42 -25.33 -21.71 11.06
N LYS A 43 -26.04 -22.54 11.84
CA LYS A 43 -25.98 -24.01 11.83
C LYS A 43 -26.79 -24.58 10.66
N THR A 44 -26.21 -25.44 9.85
CA THR A 44 -26.90 -26.33 8.87
C THR A 44 -26.32 -27.74 9.03
N SER A 45 -26.99 -28.61 9.79
CA SER A 45 -27.91 -29.67 9.34
C SER A 45 -27.25 -30.77 8.50
N SER A 46 -27.32 -31.99 9.05
CA SER A 46 -26.87 -33.26 8.50
C SER A 46 -27.72 -33.75 7.32
N GLU A 47 -27.08 -34.18 6.23
CA GLU A 47 -27.73 -35.06 5.25
C GLU A 47 -26.68 -35.94 4.55
N GLU A 48 -26.81 -37.26 4.74
CA GLU A 48 -26.05 -38.30 4.03
C GLU A 48 -26.50 -38.40 2.56
N PRO A 49 -25.65 -38.98 1.67
CA PRO A 49 -26.22 -39.80 0.61
C PRO A 49 -25.52 -41.17 0.46
N LYS A 50 -26.33 -42.23 0.53
CA LYS A 50 -26.04 -43.55 -0.06
C LYS A 50 -26.14 -43.45 -1.58
N THR A 51 -25.19 -44.02 -2.34
CA THR A 51 -25.50 -44.64 -3.64
C THR A 51 -24.37 -45.57 -4.13
N ALA A 52 -24.79 -46.52 -4.94
CA ALA A 52 -24.17 -47.80 -5.23
C ALA A 52 -22.95 -47.74 -6.17
N GLN A 53 -22.04 -48.68 -5.93
CA GLN A 53 -20.86 -48.95 -6.72
C GLN A 53 -21.24 -49.57 -8.08
N LYS A 54 -20.80 -48.97 -9.19
CA LYS A 54 -20.80 -49.59 -10.52
C LYS A 54 -19.37 -50.02 -10.86
N LYS A 55 -19.17 -51.35 -10.96
CA LYS A 55 -17.89 -51.97 -11.37
C LYS A 55 -17.53 -51.54 -12.80
N VAL A 56 -16.32 -51.01 -12.97
CA VAL A 56 -15.68 -50.80 -14.28
C VAL A 56 -14.45 -51.71 -14.35
N ILE A 57 -14.46 -52.61 -15.34
CA ILE A 57 -13.37 -53.52 -15.69
C ILE A 57 -12.27 -52.68 -16.36
N LYS A 58 -11.07 -52.63 -15.78
CA LYS A 58 -9.89 -52.01 -16.38
C LYS A 58 -9.09 -53.04 -17.18
N THR A 59 -8.99 -52.79 -18.48
CA THR A 59 -8.00 -53.36 -19.39
C THR A 59 -6.59 -52.99 -18.93
N LYS A 60 -5.69 -53.98 -18.94
CA LYS A 60 -4.27 -53.84 -18.62
C LYS A 60 -3.55 -53.16 -19.77
N GLU A 61 -3.11 -51.92 -19.56
CA GLU A 61 -2.03 -51.33 -20.36
C GLU A 61 -0.77 -51.14 -19.53
N LYS A 62 0.34 -51.54 -20.15
CA LYS A 62 1.71 -51.47 -19.65
C LYS A 62 2.09 -49.99 -19.46
N SER A 63 2.22 -49.56 -18.21
CA SER A 63 2.88 -48.29 -17.87
C SER A 63 3.66 -48.48 -16.57
N GLY A 64 4.79 -47.77 -16.46
CA GLY A 64 5.81 -47.98 -15.42
C GLY A 64 5.25 -48.10 -14.00
N SER A 65 5.89 -48.95 -13.19
CA SER A 65 5.50 -49.34 -11.83
C SER A 65 4.63 -48.30 -11.11
N ALA A 66 3.31 -48.57 -11.07
CA ALA A 66 2.29 -47.72 -10.45
C ALA A 66 2.62 -47.31 -9.00
N SER A 67 3.45 -48.10 -8.31
CA SER A 67 3.95 -47.82 -6.97
C SER A 67 4.80 -46.53 -6.88
N LYS A 68 5.59 -46.19 -7.90
CA LYS A 68 6.45 -44.99 -7.89
C LYS A 68 5.68 -43.72 -8.23
N MET A 69 4.68 -43.81 -9.10
CA MET A 69 3.76 -42.70 -9.42
C MET A 69 2.85 -42.42 -8.21
N ALA A 70 2.28 -43.46 -7.60
CA ALA A 70 1.46 -43.33 -6.39
C ALA A 70 2.25 -42.79 -5.18
N ALA A 71 3.52 -43.13 -5.02
CA ALA A 71 4.35 -42.57 -3.94
C ALA A 71 4.71 -41.08 -4.16
N LYS A 72 4.89 -40.64 -5.42
CA LYS A 72 5.08 -39.22 -5.74
C LYS A 72 3.77 -38.44 -5.59
N GLU A 73 2.66 -39.00 -6.04
CA GLU A 73 1.32 -38.43 -5.89
C GLU A 73 0.88 -38.37 -4.42
N ALA A 74 1.22 -39.37 -3.60
CA ALA A 74 1.02 -39.34 -2.15
C ALA A 74 1.88 -38.28 -1.44
N LYS A 75 3.08 -37.98 -1.95
CA LYS A 75 3.94 -36.90 -1.41
C LYS A 75 3.45 -35.51 -1.82
N THR A 76 3.01 -35.32 -3.06
CA THR A 76 2.35 -34.06 -3.48
C THR A 76 1.02 -33.87 -2.77
N ASN A 77 0.26 -34.95 -2.56
CA ASN A 77 -0.95 -34.93 -1.76
C ASN A 77 -0.67 -34.64 -0.28
N ARG A 78 0.49 -35.03 0.28
CA ARG A 78 0.84 -34.75 1.68
C ARG A 78 1.02 -33.26 1.95
N LEU A 79 1.73 -32.53 1.09
CA LEU A 79 1.92 -31.09 1.27
C LEU A 79 0.59 -30.34 1.11
N VAL A 80 -0.20 -30.73 0.10
CA VAL A 80 -1.54 -30.16 -0.12
C VAL A 80 -2.45 -30.45 1.07
N ASP A 81 -2.50 -31.70 1.55
CA ASP A 81 -3.28 -32.11 2.72
C ASP A 81 -2.83 -31.39 4.00
N LEU A 82 -1.53 -31.14 4.17
CA LEU A 82 -1.02 -30.38 5.31
C LEU A 82 -1.41 -28.89 5.23
N MET A 83 -1.37 -28.29 4.05
CA MET A 83 -1.85 -26.92 3.82
C MET A 83 -3.36 -26.81 3.99
N THR A 84 -4.12 -27.79 3.49
CA THR A 84 -5.57 -27.89 3.69
C THR A 84 -5.90 -28.02 5.18
N LYS A 85 -5.20 -28.89 5.91
CA LYS A 85 -5.36 -29.04 7.37
C LYS A 85 -4.97 -27.79 8.14
N ALA A 86 -3.95 -27.06 7.71
CA ALA A 86 -3.55 -25.80 8.33
C ALA A 86 -4.60 -24.70 8.09
N TYR A 87 -5.22 -24.68 6.92
CA TYR A 87 -6.28 -23.73 6.57
C TYR A 87 -7.61 -24.04 7.26
N ASP A 88 -7.96 -25.33 7.34
CA ASP A 88 -9.18 -25.83 7.98
C ASP A 88 -9.04 -26.02 9.50
N ALA A 89 -7.87 -25.70 10.07
CA ALA A 89 -7.63 -25.82 11.50
C ALA A 89 -8.66 -24.97 12.28
N PRO A 90 -9.29 -25.54 13.33
CA PRO A 90 -10.25 -24.78 14.12
C PRO A 90 -9.55 -23.63 14.83
N ILE A 91 -10.18 -22.44 14.78
CA ILE A 91 -9.67 -21.26 15.48
C ILE A 91 -9.73 -21.54 16.98
N THR A 92 -8.57 -21.77 17.60
CA THR A 92 -8.46 -21.92 19.05
C THR A 92 -8.67 -20.54 19.69
N PRO A 93 -9.65 -20.36 20.59
CA PRO A 93 -9.83 -19.09 21.27
C PRO A 93 -8.58 -18.79 22.12
N PRO A 94 -8.13 -17.52 22.17
CA PRO A 94 -6.98 -17.17 22.97
C PRO A 94 -7.27 -17.41 24.46
N PRO A 95 -6.22 -17.66 25.28
CA PRO A 95 -6.39 -17.81 26.71
C PRO A 95 -7.03 -16.56 27.31
N LYS A 96 -7.93 -16.75 28.29
CA LYS A 96 -8.55 -15.64 29.02
C LYS A 96 -7.48 -14.90 29.79
N VAL A 97 -7.49 -13.58 29.64
CA VAL A 97 -6.55 -12.66 30.28
C VAL A 97 -7.13 -12.24 31.64
N SER A 98 -6.28 -12.00 32.64
CA SER A 98 -6.74 -11.45 33.93
C SER A 98 -7.27 -10.02 33.75
N ASP A 99 -8.18 -9.59 34.63
CA ASP A 99 -8.79 -8.26 34.53
C ASP A 99 -7.76 -7.13 34.68
N GLU A 100 -6.73 -7.33 35.52
CA GLU A 100 -5.62 -6.40 35.70
C GLU A 100 -4.82 -6.21 34.40
N GLU A 101 -4.44 -7.31 33.75
CA GLU A 101 -3.72 -7.29 32.48
C GLU A 101 -4.59 -6.70 31.36
N MET A 102 -5.91 -6.93 31.38
CA MET A 102 -6.85 -6.31 30.45
C MET A 102 -6.88 -4.79 30.58
N ALA A 103 -6.88 -4.26 31.82
CA ALA A 103 -6.81 -2.83 32.09
C ALA A 103 -5.48 -2.21 31.61
N ILE A 104 -4.36 -2.91 31.84
CA ILE A 104 -3.03 -2.49 31.35
C ILE A 104 -3.03 -2.43 29.82
N ARG A 105 -3.53 -3.46 29.13
CA ARG A 105 -3.64 -3.49 27.67
C ARG A 105 -4.51 -2.36 27.14
N ALA A 106 -5.62 -2.06 27.79
CA ALA A 106 -6.50 -0.96 27.41
C ALA A 106 -5.77 0.40 27.51
N MET A 107 -5.02 0.62 28.59
CA MET A 107 -4.20 1.83 28.77
C MET A 107 -3.10 1.94 27.70
N ILE A 108 -2.35 0.85 27.46
CA ILE A 108 -1.30 0.79 26.44
C ILE A 108 -1.89 1.08 25.06
N GLY A 109 -3.02 0.45 24.72
CA GLY A 109 -3.71 0.66 23.44
C GLY A 109 -4.12 2.12 23.25
N ARG A 110 -4.70 2.75 24.26
CA ARG A 110 -5.06 4.17 24.22
C ARG A 110 -3.83 5.06 23.99
N ASN A 111 -2.76 4.84 24.74
CA ASN A 111 -1.53 5.63 24.62
C ASN A 111 -0.88 5.44 23.25
N TYR A 112 -0.89 4.22 22.72
CA TYR A 112 -0.39 3.92 21.38
C TYR A 112 -1.16 4.66 20.29
N VAL A 113 -2.50 4.66 20.36
CA VAL A 113 -3.35 5.37 19.40
C VAL A 113 -3.09 6.88 19.45
N ILE A 114 -3.06 7.46 20.65
CA ILE A 114 -2.75 8.89 20.83
C ILE A 114 -1.36 9.22 20.27
N GLY A 115 -0.35 8.42 20.59
CA GLY A 115 1.01 8.62 20.06
C GLY A 115 1.09 8.51 18.55
N SER A 116 0.31 7.60 17.96
CA SER A 116 0.23 7.43 16.50
C SER A 116 -0.38 8.64 15.82
N PHE A 117 -1.46 9.21 16.38
CA PHE A 117 -2.05 10.45 15.87
C PHE A 117 -1.09 11.65 16.00
N LYS A 118 -0.36 11.77 17.11
CA LYS A 118 0.65 12.83 17.29
C LYS A 118 1.73 12.75 16.20
N ARG A 119 2.35 11.59 16.01
CA ARG A 119 3.36 11.36 14.95
C ARG A 119 2.81 11.64 13.55
N HIS A 120 1.57 11.23 13.28
CA HIS A 120 0.92 11.51 12.00
C HIS A 120 0.74 13.01 11.77
N ASN A 121 0.29 13.74 12.80
CA ASN A 121 0.10 15.18 12.73
C ASN A 121 1.43 15.94 12.54
N GLU A 122 2.48 15.53 13.25
CA GLU A 122 3.83 16.09 13.11
C GLU A 122 4.35 15.89 11.68
N ASN A 123 4.32 14.67 11.16
CA ASN A 123 4.75 14.37 9.80
C ASN A 123 3.96 15.15 8.75
N ASN A 124 2.64 15.28 8.92
CA ASN A 124 1.80 16.06 8.01
C ASN A 124 2.08 17.55 8.10
N HIS A 125 2.33 18.07 9.30
CA HIS A 125 2.68 19.48 9.49
C HIS A 125 3.99 19.80 8.75
N ASP A 126 5.02 18.99 8.96
CA ASP A 126 6.33 19.13 8.30
C ASP A 126 6.20 19.06 6.78
N LEU A 127 5.43 18.09 6.28
CA LEU A 127 5.16 17.96 4.85
C LEU A 127 4.43 19.19 4.30
N ALA A 128 3.42 19.69 5.01
CA ALA A 128 2.68 20.88 4.62
C ALA A 128 3.58 22.13 4.59
N VAL A 129 4.47 22.29 5.58
CA VAL A 129 5.49 23.36 5.59
C VAL A 129 6.41 23.24 4.38
N LYS A 130 6.97 22.05 4.12
CA LYS A 130 7.84 21.80 2.95
C LYS A 130 7.14 22.10 1.63
N ILE A 131 5.87 21.70 1.48
CA ILE A 131 5.07 22.01 0.29
C ILE A 131 4.85 23.51 0.15
N ARG A 132 4.52 24.22 1.25
CA ARG A 132 4.34 25.68 1.22
C ARG A 132 5.63 26.41 0.85
N MET A 133 6.75 26.01 1.45
CA MET A 133 8.07 26.56 1.11
C MET A 133 8.42 26.32 -0.34
N LYS A 134 8.20 25.10 -0.85
CA LYS A 134 8.42 24.76 -2.27
C LYS A 134 7.57 25.65 -3.18
N LYS A 135 6.27 25.79 -2.90
CA LYS A 135 5.37 26.67 -3.65
C LYS A 135 5.82 28.14 -3.61
N HIS A 136 6.31 28.60 -2.46
CA HIS A 136 6.84 29.94 -2.31
C HIS A 136 8.11 30.16 -3.14
N ALA A 137 9.07 29.23 -3.06
CA ALA A 137 10.30 29.28 -3.86
C ALA A 137 9.99 29.29 -5.38
N MET A 138 9.04 28.46 -5.82
CA MET A 138 8.58 28.47 -7.22
C MET A 138 7.96 29.80 -7.66
N LYS A 139 7.33 30.53 -6.74
CA LYS A 139 6.77 31.87 -7.00
C LYS A 139 7.85 32.95 -7.10
N LEU A 140 8.97 32.77 -6.40
CA LEU A 140 10.12 33.69 -6.41
C LEU A 140 11.04 33.51 -7.62
N LEU A 141 10.84 32.47 -8.44
CA LEU A 141 11.58 32.32 -9.69
C LEU A 141 11.29 33.51 -10.63
N PRO A 142 12.33 34.06 -11.29
CA PRO A 142 12.16 35.21 -12.17
C PRO A 142 11.22 34.87 -13.33
N LYS A 143 10.46 35.87 -13.77
CA LYS A 143 9.50 35.73 -14.88
C LYS A 143 10.17 36.05 -16.22
N GLU A 144 9.61 35.49 -17.29
CA GLU A 144 9.99 35.84 -18.65
C GLU A 144 9.79 37.36 -18.87
N GLY A 145 10.82 38.05 -19.35
CA GLY A 145 10.80 39.49 -19.63
C GLY A 145 11.04 40.40 -18.43
N GLU A 146 11.45 39.87 -17.26
CA GLU A 146 11.93 40.69 -16.15
C GLU A 146 13.31 41.32 -16.45
N ILE A 147 13.66 42.39 -15.71
CA ILE A 147 14.91 43.12 -15.90
C ILE A 147 16.10 42.16 -15.71
N GLY A 148 16.96 42.06 -16.72
CA GLY A 148 18.10 41.13 -16.74
C GLY A 148 17.84 39.81 -17.46
N ASP A 149 16.63 39.58 -17.98
CA ASP A 149 16.35 38.42 -18.83
C ASP A 149 16.97 38.61 -20.21
N THR A 150 17.78 37.63 -20.65
CA THR A 150 18.43 37.65 -21.96
C THR A 150 17.78 36.62 -22.88
N PRO A 151 17.55 36.96 -24.16
CA PRO A 151 17.10 35.99 -25.14
C PRO A 151 18.22 34.98 -25.42
N ILE A 152 17.85 33.72 -25.56
CA ILE A 152 18.79 32.67 -25.98
C ILE A 152 18.85 32.72 -27.52
N GLU A 153 20.05 32.85 -28.10
CA GLU A 153 20.21 32.89 -29.55
C GLU A 153 19.59 31.66 -30.22
N GLY A 154 18.65 31.89 -31.15
CA GLY A 154 17.98 30.83 -31.91
C GLY A 154 16.79 30.16 -31.21
N GLU A 155 16.49 30.47 -29.94
CA GLU A 155 15.32 29.96 -29.23
C GLU A 155 14.27 31.04 -28.97
N LYS A 156 12.99 30.67 -28.99
CA LYS A 156 11.88 31.58 -28.60
C LYS A 156 11.79 31.83 -27.09
N ASN A 157 12.55 31.09 -26.29
CA ASN A 157 12.52 31.16 -24.84
C ASN A 157 13.67 32.03 -24.33
N THR A 158 13.40 32.78 -23.26
CA THR A 158 14.43 33.49 -22.51
C THR A 158 15.07 32.58 -21.46
N VAL A 159 16.21 32.98 -20.90
CA VAL A 159 16.92 32.21 -19.86
C VAL A 159 16.02 31.96 -18.65
N TYR A 160 15.32 32.98 -18.16
CA TYR A 160 14.42 32.84 -17.02
C TYR A 160 13.22 31.96 -17.33
N GLY A 161 12.68 32.07 -18.55
CA GLY A 161 11.61 31.20 -19.04
C GLY A 161 11.98 29.73 -19.03
N LYS A 162 13.18 29.40 -19.50
CA LYS A 162 13.71 28.03 -19.52
C LYS A 162 13.82 27.45 -18.12
N TRP A 163 14.41 28.19 -17.17
CA TRP A 163 14.54 27.74 -15.79
C TRP A 163 13.19 27.52 -15.11
N ARG A 164 12.27 28.47 -15.30
CA ARG A 164 10.93 28.37 -14.72
C ARG A 164 10.18 27.18 -15.28
N LYS A 165 10.17 26.98 -16.61
CA LYS A 165 9.57 25.81 -17.27
C LYS A 165 10.19 24.50 -16.78
N ALA A 166 11.51 24.44 -16.64
CA ALA A 166 12.20 23.26 -16.12
C ALA A 166 11.80 22.97 -14.66
N ALA A 167 11.70 23.98 -13.80
CA ALA A 167 11.33 23.82 -12.41
C ALA A 167 9.88 23.33 -12.21
N PHE A 168 8.97 23.65 -13.14
CA PHE A 168 7.59 23.15 -13.14
C PHE A 168 7.43 21.74 -13.73
N LYS A 169 8.45 21.20 -14.40
CA LYS A 169 8.40 19.86 -15.00
C LYS A 169 8.43 18.80 -13.90
N VAL A 170 7.41 17.95 -13.85
CA VAL A 170 7.39 16.77 -12.96
C VAL A 170 8.35 15.73 -13.54
N ASN A 171 9.35 15.34 -12.76
CA ASN A 171 10.27 14.25 -13.15
C ASN A 171 9.68 12.91 -12.69
N GLY A 172 9.35 12.04 -13.64
CA GLY A 172 8.79 10.70 -13.36
C GLY A 172 9.80 9.74 -12.74
N ASN A 173 11.09 10.02 -12.88
CA ASN A 173 12.19 9.24 -12.32
C ASN A 173 12.62 9.75 -10.94
N TRP A 174 11.83 10.62 -10.31
CA TRP A 174 12.16 11.19 -9.01
C TRP A 174 11.66 10.28 -7.87
N GLY A 175 12.51 9.32 -7.51
CA GLY A 175 12.42 8.53 -6.29
C GLY A 175 13.79 8.50 -5.59
N PRO A 176 13.88 8.00 -4.35
CA PRO A 176 15.17 7.52 -3.87
C PRO A 176 15.72 6.50 -4.89
N PRO A 177 17.03 6.47 -5.15
CA PRO A 177 17.57 5.45 -6.03
C PRO A 177 17.25 4.08 -5.44
N ASP A 178 16.92 3.11 -6.29
CA ASP A 178 16.62 1.73 -5.86
C ASP A 178 17.81 1.10 -5.11
N SER A 179 19.02 1.65 -5.30
CA SER A 179 20.24 1.27 -4.58
C SER A 179 20.33 1.84 -3.16
N ARG A 180 19.38 2.65 -2.68
CA ARG A 180 19.41 3.17 -1.31
C ARG A 180 19.15 2.02 -0.33
N PRO A 181 20.11 1.66 0.54
CA PRO A 181 19.92 0.57 1.47
C PRO A 181 18.85 0.94 2.51
N ILE A 182 17.98 -0.03 2.82
CA ILE A 182 17.06 0.06 3.95
C ILE A 182 17.90 -0.12 5.23
N PRO A 183 17.73 0.74 6.25
CA PRO A 183 18.41 0.55 7.52
C PRO A 183 18.11 -0.83 8.10
N LEU A 184 19.17 -1.58 8.38
CA LEU A 184 19.10 -2.87 9.07
C LEU A 184 19.27 -2.66 10.58
N LEU A 185 18.84 -3.64 11.37
CA LEU A 185 19.02 -3.61 12.82
C LEU A 185 20.51 -3.59 13.20
N THR A 186 21.33 -4.34 12.45
CA THR A 186 22.78 -4.41 12.63
C THR A 186 23.48 -3.96 11.36
N PRO A 187 24.58 -3.18 11.46
CA PRO A 187 25.37 -2.82 10.29
C PRO A 187 25.98 -4.06 9.64
N PRO A 188 26.27 -4.03 8.33
CA PRO A 188 26.98 -5.12 7.67
C PRO A 188 28.39 -5.28 8.25
N ILE A 189 28.86 -6.52 8.35
CA ILE A 189 30.21 -6.84 8.81
C ILE A 189 31.18 -6.59 7.64
N GLU A 190 32.23 -5.80 7.87
CA GLU A 190 33.23 -5.49 6.85
C GLU A 190 33.93 -6.77 6.36
N GLY A 191 33.97 -6.97 5.05
CA GLY A 191 34.63 -8.13 4.43
C GLY A 191 33.89 -9.47 4.54
N PHE A 192 32.73 -9.51 5.21
CA PHE A 192 31.90 -10.71 5.22
C PHE A 192 31.06 -10.79 3.94
N ASP A 193 31.35 -11.79 3.12
CA ASP A 193 30.55 -12.13 1.94
C ASP A 193 29.75 -13.40 2.20
N ALA A 194 28.43 -13.25 2.33
CA ALA A 194 27.53 -14.38 2.56
C ALA A 194 27.53 -15.38 1.40
N SER A 195 27.82 -14.93 0.16
CA SER A 195 27.81 -15.81 -1.01
C SER A 195 28.84 -16.93 -0.93
N LEU A 196 29.97 -16.70 -0.26
CA LEU A 196 31.02 -17.70 -0.06
C LEU A 196 30.59 -18.90 0.79
N TYR A 197 29.49 -18.79 1.52
CA TYR A 197 29.03 -19.83 2.46
C TYR A 197 27.68 -20.43 2.07
N MET A 198 26.94 -19.85 1.13
CA MET A 198 25.61 -20.35 0.73
C MET A 198 25.70 -21.55 -0.22
N ASP A 199 26.76 -21.65 -1.03
CA ASP A 199 26.93 -22.75 -2.00
C ASP A 199 27.61 -24.00 -1.39
N ALA A 200 28.09 -23.92 -0.15
CA ALA A 200 28.88 -24.99 0.48
C ALA A 200 28.04 -26.14 1.07
N GLU A 201 26.71 -25.98 1.18
CA GLU A 201 25.84 -27.03 1.78
C GLU A 201 25.24 -28.01 0.76
N ASP A 202 25.30 -27.73 -0.54
CA ASP A 202 24.69 -28.59 -1.57
C ASP A 202 25.62 -29.72 -2.10
N GLU A 203 26.89 -29.77 -1.66
CA GLU A 203 27.87 -30.79 -2.08
C GLU A 203 28.15 -31.91 -1.04
N SER A 204 27.37 -32.01 0.06
CA SER A 204 27.54 -33.06 1.09
C SER A 204 26.45 -34.13 1.11
#